data_AF-A0A6P0VM43-F1
#
_entry.id   AF-A0A6P0VM43-F1
#
_cell.length_a   1.000
_cell.length_b   1.000
_cell.length_c   1.000
_cell.angle_alpha   90.00
_cell.angle_beta   90.00
_cell.angle_gamma   90.00
#
_symmetry.space_group_name_H-M   'P 1'
#
loop_
_entity.id
_entity.type
_entity.pdbx_description
1 polymer ?
#
loop_
_entity_poly.entity_id
_entity_poly.type
_entity_poly.pdbx_seq_one_letter_code
_entity_poly.pdbx_strand_id
1 'polypeptide(L)'
;METLGNQQLQYTGDVQPQHGERDAYGQRLYPYFPSPDLVEVVNLAIFLERPLLLKGEPGCGKTRLAAAVAYELGLPLEIWP
;
A
#
# COMPACT_ATOMS: atom_id res chain seq x y z
N MET A 1 -7.46 -11.98 -28.93
CA MET A 1 -8.38 -11.70 -27.82
C MET A 1 -7.64 -10.84 -26.84
N GLU A 2 -7.93 -9.54 -26.96
CA GLU A 2 -7.64 -8.41 -26.07
C GLU A 2 -6.45 -8.49 -25.11
N THR A 3 -5.41 -7.73 -25.43
CA THR A 3 -4.43 -7.22 -24.46
C THR A 3 -5.18 -6.35 -23.45
N LEU A 4 -5.54 -6.93 -22.30
CA LEU A 4 -5.92 -6.15 -21.13
C LEU A 4 -4.74 -5.24 -20.81
N GLY A 5 -4.89 -3.94 -21.08
CA GLY A 5 -3.85 -2.96 -20.88
C GLY A 5 -3.30 -3.04 -19.46
N ASN A 6 -1.98 -3.12 -19.33
CA ASN A 6 -1.28 -2.97 -18.06
C ASN A 6 -1.81 -1.71 -17.36
N GLN A 7 -2.72 -1.88 -16.40
CA GLN A 7 -3.01 -0.84 -15.45
C GLN A 7 -1.74 -0.73 -14.61
N GLN A 8 -0.93 0.29 -14.90
CA GLN A 8 0.32 0.51 -14.19
C GLN A 8 -0.04 0.92 -12.77
N LEU A 9 -0.07 -0.06 -11.87
CA LEU A 9 -0.26 0.18 -10.44
C LEU A 9 0.83 1.15 -9.99
N GLN A 10 0.41 2.31 -9.51
CA GLN A 10 1.31 3.36 -9.06
C GLN A 10 0.80 3.88 -7.72
N TYR A 11 1.64 3.72 -6.70
CA TYR A 11 1.43 4.29 -5.39
C TYR A 11 2.04 5.69 -5.33
N THR A 12 1.29 6.66 -4.84
CA THR A 12 1.71 8.07 -4.70
C THR A 12 1.85 8.47 -3.23
N GLY A 13 1.03 7.89 -2.34
CA GLY A 13 0.92 8.32 -0.96
C GLY A 13 0.01 9.54 -0.78
N ASP A 14 -0.70 9.98 -1.82
CA ASP A 14 -1.57 11.16 -1.77
C ASP A 14 -3.03 10.80 -1.45
N VAL A 15 -3.43 9.54 -1.67
CA VAL A 15 -4.81 9.09 -1.43
C VAL A 15 -4.93 8.59 0.02
N GLN A 16 -5.67 9.34 0.83
CA GLN A 16 -5.78 9.11 2.27
C GLN A 16 -7.18 8.63 2.66
N PRO A 17 -7.31 7.78 3.69
CA PRO A 17 -8.61 7.35 4.20
C PRO A 17 -9.37 8.50 4.84
N GLN A 18 -10.69 8.46 4.74
CA GLN A 18 -11.56 9.41 5.43
C GLN A 18 -11.60 9.11 6.94
N HIS A 19 -11.99 10.12 7.73
CA HIS A 19 -12.08 9.96 9.17
C HIS A 19 -13.08 8.85 9.55
N GLY A 20 -12.59 7.82 10.25
CA GLY A 20 -13.42 6.72 10.73
C GLY A 20 -13.65 5.59 9.72
N GLU A 21 -13.02 5.68 8.55
CA GLU A 21 -13.07 4.62 7.54
C GLU A 21 -12.44 3.31 8.04
N ARG A 22 -12.94 2.19 7.51
CA ARG A 22 -12.54 0.85 7.92
C ARG A 22 -12.26 -0.03 6.72
N ASP A 23 -11.32 -0.96 6.88
CA ASP A 23 -11.05 -2.00 5.88
C ASP A 23 -12.10 -3.12 5.90
N ALA A 24 -11.92 -4.11 5.01
CA ALA A 24 -12.79 -5.28 4.89
C ALA A 24 -12.88 -6.14 6.17
N TYR A 25 -11.93 -6.00 7.10
CA TYR A 25 -11.88 -6.71 8.37
C TYR A 25 -12.41 -5.85 9.53
N GLY A 26 -12.93 -4.65 9.25
CA GLY A 26 -13.44 -3.72 10.25
C GLY A 26 -12.36 -2.99 11.05
N GLN A 27 -11.08 -3.09 10.65
CA GLN A 27 -9.98 -2.35 11.25
C GLN A 27 -10.02 -0.90 10.78
N ARG A 28 -9.67 0.03 11.67
CA ARG A 28 -9.61 1.46 11.33
C ARG A 28 -8.43 1.74 10.42
N LEU A 29 -8.69 2.46 9.33
CA LEU A 29 -7.66 3.01 8.47
C LEU A 29 -7.16 4.35 9.03
N TYR A 30 -5.86 4.59 8.90
CA TYR A 30 -5.20 5.79 9.35
C TYR A 30 -4.41 6.39 8.19
N PRO A 31 -4.36 7.72 8.06
CA PRO A 31 -3.49 8.36 7.09
C PRO A 31 -2.03 7.94 7.26
N TYR A 32 -1.33 7.78 6.15
CA TYR A 32 0.08 7.42 6.11
C TYR A 32 0.81 8.37 5.16
N PHE A 33 1.87 9.01 5.66
CA PHE A 33 2.65 9.99 4.92
C PHE A 33 4.03 9.40 4.62
N PRO A 34 4.20 8.73 3.47
CA PRO A 34 5.48 8.14 3.09
C PRO A 34 6.50 9.23 2.73
N SER A 35 7.79 8.92 2.88
CA SER A 35 8.84 9.72 2.23
C SER A 35 8.84 9.43 0.72
N PRO A 36 9.36 10.36 -0.11
CA PRO A 36 9.53 10.13 -1.55
C PRO A 36 10.30 8.84 -1.87
N ASP A 37 11.40 8.58 -1.16
CA ASP A 37 12.20 7.35 -1.33
C ASP A 37 11.38 6.08 -1.06
N LEU A 38 10.47 6.12 -0.09
CA LEU A 38 9.62 4.97 0.23
C LEU A 38 8.58 4.73 -0.86
N VAL A 39 8.02 5.81 -1.42
CA VAL A 39 7.13 5.74 -2.59
C VAL A 39 7.86 5.12 -3.78
N GLU A 40 9.10 5.56 -4.05
CA GLU A 40 9.92 5.02 -5.12
C GLU A 40 10.18 3.52 -4.95
N VAL A 41 10.56 3.08 -3.75
CA VAL A 41 10.81 1.66 -3.45
C VAL A 41 9.56 0.79 -3.63
N VAL A 42 8.37 1.28 -3.22
CA VAL A 42 7.11 0.56 -3.44
C VAL A 42 6.82 0.42 -4.94
N ASN A 43 6.93 1.50 -5.69
CA ASN A 43 6.68 1.48 -7.14
C ASN A 43 7.70 0.62 -7.89
N LEU A 44 8.96 0.60 -7.45
CA LEU A 44 9.98 -0.28 -8.00
C LEU A 44 9.64 -1.75 -7.76
N ALA A 45 9.17 -2.11 -6.56
CA ALA A 45 8.75 -3.47 -6.25
C ALA A 45 7.56 -3.92 -7.12
N ILE A 46 6.58 -3.03 -7.32
CA ILE A 46 5.44 -3.25 -8.22
C ILE A 46 5.92 -3.47 -9.65
N PHE A 47 6.76 -2.55 -10.17
CA PHE A 47 7.29 -2.61 -11.53
C PHE A 47 8.09 -3.88 -11.81
N LEU A 48 8.88 -4.33 -10.84
CA LEU A 48 9.69 -5.55 -10.95
C LEU A 48 8.88 -6.84 -10.70
N GLU A 49 7.63 -6.73 -10.26
CA GLU A 49 6.81 -7.85 -9.79
C GLU A 49 7.53 -8.67 -8.71
N ARG A 50 8.21 -7.98 -7.78
CA ARG A 50 8.99 -8.61 -6.70
C ARG A 50 8.42 -8.27 -5.33
N PRO A 51 8.45 -9.21 -4.37
CA PRO A 51 8.07 -8.92 -3.00
C PRO A 51 8.95 -7.84 -2.36
N LEU A 52 8.33 -6.93 -1.60
CA LEU A 52 9.01 -5.92 -0.79
C LEU A 52 9.04 -6.34 0.69
N LEU A 53 10.23 -6.63 1.22
CA LEU A 53 10.41 -6.93 2.64
C LEU A 53 10.72 -5.66 3.44
N LEU A 54 9.79 -5.27 4.33
CA LEU A 54 9.96 -4.12 5.21
C LEU A 54 10.66 -4.52 6.51
N LYS A 55 11.79 -3.88 6.82
CA LYS A 55 12.51 -4.02 8.10
C LYS A 55 12.53 -2.69 8.85
N GLY A 56 12.51 -2.74 10.17
CA GLY A 56 12.59 -1.56 11.03
C GLY A 56 12.10 -1.83 12.44
N GLU A 57 12.33 -0.90 13.36
CA GLU A 57 11.94 -1.01 14.76
C GLU A 57 10.42 -1.14 14.93
N PRO A 58 9.94 -1.73 16.05
CA PRO A 58 8.53 -1.70 16.41
C PRO A 58 8.00 -0.25 16.38
N GLY A 59 6.85 -0.04 15.74
CA GLY A 59 6.25 1.31 15.64
C GLY A 59 6.66 2.15 14.44
N CYS A 60 7.63 1.74 13.61
CA CYS A 60 8.03 2.49 12.39
C CYS A 60 7.00 2.49 11.24
N GLY A 61 5.76 2.05 11.48
CA GLY A 61 4.69 2.14 10.48
C GLY A 61 4.70 1.10 9.36
N LYS A 62 5.47 0.01 9.45
CA LYS A 62 5.52 -1.07 8.44
C LYS A 62 4.14 -1.61 8.04
N THR A 63 3.32 -1.97 9.03
CA THR A 63 1.94 -2.45 8.80
C THR A 63 1.04 -1.36 8.21
N ARG A 64 1.26 -0.09 8.60
CA ARG A 64 0.48 1.03 8.06
C ARG A 64 0.84 1.31 6.61
N LEU A 65 2.10 1.16 6.20
CA LEU A 65 2.49 1.25 4.80
C LEU A 65 1.75 0.21 3.96
N ALA A 66 1.70 -1.05 4.41
CA ALA A 66 0.97 -2.09 3.69
C ALA A 66 -0.52 -1.73 3.51
N ALA A 67 -1.16 -1.24 4.58
CA ALA A 67 -2.55 -0.78 4.51
C ALA A 67 -2.74 0.43 3.58
N ALA A 68 -1.82 1.41 3.61
CA ALA A 68 -1.88 2.60 2.76
C ALA A 68 -1.73 2.25 1.27
N VAL A 69 -0.78 1.36 0.94
CA VAL A 69 -0.59 0.86 -0.42
C VAL A 69 -1.83 0.11 -0.91
N ALA A 70 -2.36 -0.82 -0.10
CA ALA A 70 -3.57 -1.55 -0.45
C ALA A 70 -4.77 -0.62 -0.65
N TYR A 71 -4.97 0.35 0.25
CA TYR A 71 -6.04 1.32 0.19
C TYR A 71 -5.98 2.17 -1.09
N GLU A 72 -4.83 2.80 -1.37
CA GLU A 72 -4.68 3.68 -2.53
C GLU A 72 -4.78 2.92 -3.86
N LEU A 73 -4.24 1.70 -3.93
CA LEU A 73 -4.30 0.88 -5.15
C LEU A 73 -5.63 0.14 -5.31
N GLY A 74 -6.57 0.25 -4.35
CA GLY A 74 -7.84 -0.48 -4.37
C GLY A 74 -7.67 -2.00 -4.30
N LEU A 75 -6.60 -2.48 -3.64
CA LEU A 75 -6.26 -3.89 -3.52
C LEU A 75 -6.67 -4.45 -2.15
N PRO A 76 -6.99 -5.75 -2.05
CA PRO A 76 -7.24 -6.39 -0.76
C PRO A 76 -5.97 -6.43 0.09
N LEU A 77 -6.11 -6.20 1.40
CA LEU A 77 -5.03 -6.36 2.39
C LEU A 77 -5.13 -7.75 3.03
N GLU A 78 -4.37 -8.71 2.52
CA GLU A 78 -4.36 -10.06 3.11
C GLU A 78 -3.49 -10.10 4.37
N ILE A 79 -4.12 -10.38 5.52
CA ILE A 79 -3.43 -10.57 6.80
C ILE A 79 -3.25 -12.07 7.02
N TRP A 80 -2.00 -12.52 7.09
CA TRP A 80 -1.71 -13.93 7.40
C TRP A 80 -2.05 -14.23 8.88
N PRO A 81 -2.84 -15.27 9.16
CA PRO A 81 -3.26 -15.65 10.51
C PRO A 81 -2.16 -16.31 11.35
#